data_AF-A0A6A4NX04-F1
#
_entry.id   AF-A0A6A4NX04-F1
#
_cell.length_a   1.000
_cell.length_b   1.000
_cell.length_c   1.000
_cell.angle_alpha   90.00
_cell.angle_beta   90.00
_cell.angle_gamma   90.00
#
_symmetry.space_group_name_H-M   'P 1'
#
loop_
_entity.id
_entity.type
_entity.pdbx_description
1 polymer ?
#
loop_
_entity_poly.entity_id
_entity_poly.type
_entity_poly.pdbx_seq_one_letter_code
_entity_poly.pdbx_strand_id
1 'polypeptide(L)' 'MANIAATISPIQDPTNIYYMHPTDNPGTILVTLLLMGPNYHSWCREMLMALKYKNKLQFIDGTLRKLDINDPTYGS' A
#
# COMPACT_ATOMS: atom_id res chain seq x y z
N MET A 1 11.92 -26.41 -25.22
CA MET A 1 12.22 -26.11 -23.81
C MET A 1 11.44 -24.86 -23.43
N ALA A 2 10.40 -24.97 -22.60
CA ALA A 2 9.58 -23.83 -22.21
C ALA A 2 10.19 -23.17 -20.98
N ASN A 3 10.45 -21.87 -21.07
CA ASN A 3 11.00 -21.07 -19.99
C ASN A 3 9.85 -20.76 -19.02
N ILE A 4 9.78 -21.49 -17.91
CA ILE A 4 8.80 -21.28 -16.85
C ILE A 4 9.30 -20.10 -16.00
N ALA A 5 9.29 -18.90 -16.57
CA ALA A 5 9.33 -17.70 -15.74
C ALA A 5 8.07 -17.79 -14.88
N ALA A 6 8.24 -18.06 -13.60
CA ALA A 6 7.14 -18.13 -12.64
C ALA A 6 6.24 -16.91 -12.87
N THR A 7 4.98 -17.16 -13.22
CA THR A 7 3.96 -16.11 -13.31
C THR A 7 3.75 -15.58 -11.91
N ILE A 8 4.59 -14.63 -11.50
CA ILE A 8 4.40 -13.87 -10.27
C ILE A 8 3.03 -13.21 -10.43
N SER A 9 2.11 -13.54 -9.53
CA SER A 9 0.79 -12.93 -9.55
C SER A 9 0.95 -11.40 -9.57
N PRO A 10 0.16 -10.65 -10.35
CA PRO A 10 0.34 -9.20 -10.43
C PRO A 10 0.37 -8.51 -9.06
N ILE A 11 -0.35 -9.04 -8.07
CA ILE A 11 -0.38 -8.53 -6.68
C ILE A 11 0.91 -8.78 -5.87
N GLN A 12 1.80 -9.66 -6.35
CA GLN A 12 3.12 -9.93 -5.77
C GLN A 12 4.24 -9.14 -6.46
N ASP A 13 3.93 -8.42 -7.55
CA ASP A 13 4.86 -7.52 -8.22
C ASP A 13 4.94 -6.18 -7.46
N PRO A 14 6.11 -5.79 -6.91
CA PRO A 14 6.27 -4.51 -6.19
C PRO A 14 5.96 -3.26 -7.01
N THR A 15 5.92 -3.38 -8.34
CA THR A 15 5.57 -2.28 -9.25
C THR A 15 4.07 -2.14 -9.46
N ASN A 16 3.27 -3.12 -9.04
CA ASN A 16 1.82 -3.06 -9.13
C ASN A 16 1.23 -2.11 -8.09
N ILE A 17 0.25 -1.31 -8.51
CA ILE A 17 -0.49 -0.38 -7.65
C ILE A 17 -1.28 -1.09 -6.53
N TYR A 18 -1.62 -2.37 -6.72
CA TYR A 18 -2.31 -3.21 -5.73
C TYR A 18 -1.36 -4.01 -4.84
N TYR A 19 -0.05 -3.88 -5.01
CA TYR A 19 0.94 -4.62 -4.23
C TYR A 19 0.87 -4.26 -2.74
N MET A 20 0.84 -5.28 -1.90
CA MET A 20 0.97 -5.14 -0.45
C MET A 20 2.25 -5.83 0.02
N HIS A 21 3.11 -5.11 0.73
CA HIS A 21 4.37 -5.68 1.18
C HIS A 21 4.13 -6.76 2.25
N PRO A 22 4.72 -7.98 2.15
CA PRO A 22 4.45 -9.08 3.07
C PRO A 22 4.72 -8.78 4.56
N THR A 23 5.58 -7.80 4.86
CA THR A 23 5.90 -7.39 6.24
C THR A 23 4.98 -6.30 6.79
N ASP A 24 4.02 -5.82 5.99
CA ASP A 24 3.08 -4.82 6.44
C ASP A 24 2.11 -5.42 7.47
N ASN A 25 2.11 -4.84 8.66
CA ASN A 25 1.23 -5.26 9.74
C ASN A 25 0.41 -4.06 10.26
N PRO A 26 -0.82 -4.29 10.78
CA PRO A 26 -1.67 -3.22 11.31
C PRO A 26 -1.05 -2.45 12.50
N GLY A 27 -0.08 -3.04 13.21
CA GLY A 27 0.62 -2.42 14.34
C GLY A 27 1.84 -1.59 13.95
N THR A 28 2.10 -1.40 12.65
CA THR A 28 3.30 -0.68 12.20
C THR A 28 3.17 0.80 12.51
N ILE A 29 4.11 1.33 13.28
CA ILE A 29 4.20 2.78 13.51
C ILE A 29 4.65 3.44 12.20
N LEU A 30 3.77 4.26 11.63
CA LEU A 30 4.06 5.01 10.38
C LEU A 30 4.83 6.30 10.65
N VAL A 31 4.50 6.98 11.74
CA VAL A 31 5.10 8.25 12.15
C VAL A 31 5.29 8.21 13.66
N THR A 32 6.51 8.49 14.13
CA THR A 32 6.83 8.55 15.56
C THR A 32 6.44 9.86 16.20
N LEU A 33 6.30 10.93 15.42
CA LEU A 33 5.75 12.21 15.86
C LEU A 33 4.28 12.01 16.28
N LEU A 34 3.98 12.30 17.54
CA LEU A 34 2.60 12.27 18.03
C LEU A 34 1.84 13.49 17.53
N LEU A 35 0.58 13.31 17.16
CA LEU A 35 -0.29 14.41 16.77
C LEU A 35 -0.62 15.26 17.99
N MET A 36 -0.28 16.55 17.91
CA MET A 36 -0.62 17.60 18.84
C MET A 36 -1.24 18.75 18.04
N GLY A 37 -2.19 19.49 18.60
CA GLY A 37 -2.89 20.56 17.87
C GLY A 37 -1.96 21.48 17.03
N PRO A 38 -0.87 22.02 17.60
CA PRO A 38 0.04 22.90 16.88
C PRO A 38 0.88 22.23 15.78
N ASN A 39 1.07 20.91 15.81
CA ASN A 39 1.98 20.22 14.88
C ASN A 39 1.26 19.52 13.71
N TYR A 40 -0.04 19.75 13.53
CA TYR A 40 -0.86 19.06 12.54
C TYR A 40 -0.26 19.09 11.14
N HIS A 41 0.28 20.23 10.69
CA HIS A 41 0.84 20.35 9.34
C HIS A 41 2.04 19.41 9.14
N SER A 42 2.99 19.42 10.09
CA SER A 42 4.16 18.54 10.06
C SER A 42 3.74 17.08 10.17
N TRP A 43 2.85 16.76 11.13
CA TRP A 43 2.35 15.41 11.32
C TRP A 43 1.64 14.85 10.08
N CYS A 44 0.76 15.65 9.48
CA CYS A 44 0.02 15.26 8.27
C CYS A 44 0.96 15.02 7.10
N ARG A 45 1.94 15.90 6.88
CA ARG A 45 2.96 15.71 5.85
C ARG A 45 3.75 14.41 6.05
N GLU A 46 4.25 14.16 7.26
CA GLU A 46 4.99 12.93 7.58
C GLU A 46 4.12 11.69 7.38
N MET A 47 2.85 11.73 7.81
CA MET A 47 1.92 10.62 7.63
C MET A 47 1.65 10.33 6.15
N LEU A 48 1.42 11.37 5.34
CA LEU A 48 1.23 11.23 3.90
C LEU A 48 2.48 10.65 3.22
N MET A 49 3.69 11.07 3.62
CA MET A 49 4.92 10.52 3.06
C MET A 49 5.13 9.05 3.46
N ALA A 50 4.91 8.70 4.72
CA ALA A 50 5.01 7.31 5.19
C ALA A 50 4.03 6.39 4.45
N LEU A 51 2.79 6.85 4.24
CA LEU A 51 1.78 6.10 3.48
C LEU A 51 2.16 5.96 2.00
N LYS A 52 2.67 7.02 1.37
CA LYS A 52 3.14 6.97 -0.03
C LYS A 52 4.31 6.01 -0.20
N TYR A 53 5.29 6.06 0.69
CA TYR A 53 6.45 5.17 0.64
C TYR A 53 6.08 3.69 0.76
N LYS A 54 4.99 3.39 1.47
CA LYS A 54 4.47 2.03 1.63
C LYS A 54 3.40 1.65 0.59
N ASN A 55 3.16 2.47 -0.43
CA ASN A 55 2.08 2.30 -1.42
C ASN A 55 0.67 2.17 -0.79
N LYS A 56 0.45 2.76 0.39
CA LYS A 56 -0.82 2.66 1.14
C LYS A 56 -1.75 3.84 0.93
N LEU A 57 -1.24 4.97 0.45
CA LEU A 57 -2.02 6.22 0.39
C LEU A 57 -3.30 6.05 -0.43
N GLN A 58 -3.19 5.44 -1.62
CA GLN A 58 -4.31 5.34 -2.56
C GLN A 58 -5.42 4.39 -2.07
N PHE A 59 -5.08 3.45 -1.18
CA PHE A 59 -6.06 2.60 -0.51
C PHE A 59 -6.85 3.39 0.55
N ILE A 60 -6.18 4.31 1.26
CA ILE A 60 -6.77 5.06 2.38
C ILE A 60 -7.61 6.23 1.87
N ASP A 61 -7.11 6.96 0.87
CA ASP A 61 -7.84 8.10 0.28
C ASP A 61 -8.94 7.66 -0.71
N GLY A 62 -9.00 6.36 -1.03
CA GLY A 62 -10.00 5.76 -1.92
C GLY A 62 -9.79 6.08 -3.40
N THR A 63 -8.65 6.66 -3.78
CA THR A 63 -8.31 6.91 -5.19
C THR A 63 -8.02 5.61 -5.93
N LEU A 64 -7.54 4.58 -5.24
CA LEU A 64 -7.43 3.23 -5.78
C LEU A 64 -8.78 2.53 -5.67
N ARG A 65 -9.34 2.18 -6.83
CA ARG A 65 -10.62 1.47 -6.89
C ARG A 65 -10.44 0.04 -6.39
N LYS A 66 -11.42 -0.42 -5.60
CA LYS A 66 -11.51 -1.85 -5.26
C LYS A 66 -11.65 -2.66 -6.55
N LEU A 67 -10.90 -3.75 -6.66
CA LEU A 67 -11.03 -4.70 -7.75
C LEU A 67 -12.46 -5.25 -7.83
N ASP A 68 -12.91 -5.52 -9.05
CA ASP A 68 -14.19 -6.20 -9.29
C ASP A 68 -14.11 -7.64 -8.74
N ILE A 69 -15.23 -8.18 -8.26
CA ILE A 69 -15.27 -9.56 -7.76
C ILE A 69 -14.96 -10.60 -8.85
N ASN A 70 -15.14 -10.24 -10.12
CA ASN A 70 -14.81 -11.07 -11.27
C ASN A 70 -13.37 -10.87 -11.77
N ASP A 71 -12.60 -9.97 -11.16
CA ASP A 71 -11.19 -9.80 -11.51
C ASP A 71 -10.41 -11.06 -11.10
N PRO A 72 -9.62 -11.68 -11.99
CA PRO A 72 -8.82 -12.86 -11.67
C PRO A 72 -7.85 -12.68 -10.48
N THR A 73 -7.54 -11.44 -10.12
CA THR A 73 -6.66 -11.09 -9.00
C THR A 73 -7.42 -10.73 -7.72
N TYR A 74 -8.76 -10.78 -7.74
CA TYR A 74 -9.60 -10.53 -6.57
C TYR A 74 -9.44 -11.63 -5.52
N GLY A 75 -8.87 -11.28 -4.36
CA GLY A 75 -8.75 -12.18 -3.20
C GLY A 75 -7.61 -13.21 -3.27
N SER A 76 -6.66 -13.02 -4.20
CA SER A 76 -5.40 -13.77 -4.27
C SER A 76 -4.42 -13.37 -3.16
#